data_AF-A0A956MDM1-F1
#
_entry.id   AF-A0A956MDM1-F1
#
_cell.length_a   1.000
_cell.length_b   1.000
_cell.length_c   1.000
_cell.angle_alpha   90.00
_cell.angle_beta   90.00
_cell.angle_gamma   90.00
#
_symmetry.space_group_name_H-M   'P 1'
#
loop_
_entity.id
_entity.type
_entity.pdbx_description
1 polymer ?
#
loop_
_entity_poly.entity_id
_entity_poly.type
_entity_poly.pdbx_seq_one_letter_code
_entity_poly.pdbx_strand_id
1 'polypeptide(L)'
;MQRYLPHEPAKKIIILIIGSIFFTGVLIIRLFSLQILQHDYYQAVASREQLGYVEIPAQRGEIMIKDYHSNEEFLIATNTTLNLIYADPVMVKDPAYVANILHPLLFDIEDERAIENERINKISRRLPADITEEEKNKLLTAKTDKELEENYRADLIAKISEKVREEILLGSNFSPEQLQNIKSLRIPGVEVKGESVYAYPQQISSIKSVADRLAPHVEIPAPRLATILKGENRYVVLKRKLDPTVSEQINKIMKEDKENFLGIGMKEQYFRYYPEGSLAANIIGYTNHENIGQYGIESSFNTNLQGKPGKFQSKTDSLGRQITVGESVLEAPVNGDNIVLTIDRSIQLETEKVLEAAVKEYQADNGQIII
;
A
#
# COMPACT_ATOMS: atom_id res chain seq x y z
N MET A 1 62.80 28.96 52.45
CA MET A 1 62.40 28.83 51.03
C MET A 1 62.06 27.36 50.76
N GLN A 2 60.79 27.07 50.49
CA GLN A 2 60.27 25.71 50.21
C GLN A 2 60.98 25.10 48.99
N ARG A 3 61.54 23.89 49.12
CA ARG A 3 62.04 23.08 48.00
C ARG A 3 60.99 22.06 47.58
N TYR A 4 60.65 22.14 46.30
CA TYR A 4 59.75 21.28 45.52
C TYR A 4 60.09 19.78 45.66
N LEU A 5 59.08 18.94 45.92
CA LEU A 5 59.16 17.48 45.83
C LEU A 5 59.06 17.02 44.35
N PRO A 6 59.80 15.98 43.92
CA PRO A 6 59.87 15.55 42.53
C PRO A 6 58.63 14.75 42.11
N HIS A 7 57.99 15.15 41.00
CA HIS A 7 56.92 14.35 40.37
C HIS A 7 57.54 13.18 39.59
N GLU A 8 57.32 11.94 40.05
CA GLU A 8 57.77 10.72 39.34
C GLU A 8 56.92 10.45 38.07
N PRO A 9 57.47 10.57 36.85
CA PRO A 9 56.73 10.32 35.60
C PRO A 9 56.37 8.84 35.40
N ALA A 10 57.10 7.92 36.03
CA ALA A 10 56.91 6.47 35.88
C ALA A 10 55.54 5.97 36.37
N LYS A 11 55.01 6.53 37.47
CA LYS A 11 53.70 6.14 38.01
C LYS A 11 52.54 6.51 37.07
N LYS A 12 52.65 7.64 36.37
CA LYS A 12 51.63 8.08 35.40
C LYS A 12 51.60 7.18 34.16
N ILE A 13 52.76 6.73 33.70
CA ILE A 13 52.90 5.81 32.57
C ILE A 13 52.31 4.44 32.93
N ILE A 14 52.59 3.92 34.13
CA ILE A 14 52.04 2.63 34.59
C ILE A 14 50.51 2.68 34.69
N ILE A 15 49.95 3.78 35.21
CA ILE A 15 48.49 3.95 35.29
C ILE A 15 47.86 4.00 33.88
N LEU A 16 48.51 4.65 32.92
CA LEU A 16 48.04 4.67 31.52
C LEU A 16 48.10 3.29 30.86
N ILE A 17 49.15 2.51 31.11
CA ILE A 17 49.29 1.15 30.58
C ILE A 17 48.22 0.23 31.18
N ILE A 18 48.01 0.28 32.50
CA ILE A 18 46.97 -0.52 33.17
C ILE A 18 45.58 -0.12 32.67
N GLY A 19 45.31 1.18 32.51
CA GLY A 19 44.06 1.67 31.93
C GLY A 19 43.84 1.21 30.50
N SER A 20 44.90 1.21 29.67
CA SER A 20 44.84 0.72 28.29
C SER A 20 44.58 -0.78 28.23
N ILE A 21 45.26 -1.59 29.06
CA ILE A 21 45.03 -3.05 29.12
C ILE A 21 43.61 -3.36 29.57
N PHE A 22 43.09 -2.65 30.57
CA PHE A 22 41.72 -2.80 31.03
C PHE A 22 40.72 -2.46 29.92
N PHE A 23 40.92 -1.35 29.21
CA PHE A 23 40.07 -0.94 28.09
C PHE A 23 40.09 -1.96 26.95
N THR A 24 41.27 -2.46 26.57
CA THR A 24 41.40 -3.53 25.57
C THR A 24 40.73 -4.82 26.04
N GLY A 25 40.82 -5.17 27.32
CA GLY A 25 40.12 -6.31 27.91
C GLY A 25 38.60 -6.19 27.79
N VAL A 26 38.04 -5.02 28.09
CA VAL A 26 36.59 -4.74 27.93
C VAL A 26 36.16 -4.88 26.46
N LEU A 27 36.96 -4.37 25.52
CA LEU A 27 36.69 -4.52 24.09
C LEU A 27 36.73 -5.99 23.65
N ILE A 28 37.71 -6.77 24.12
CA ILE A 28 37.83 -8.20 23.81
C ILE A 28 36.62 -8.96 24.36
N ILE A 29 36.21 -8.69 25.60
CA ILE A 29 35.02 -9.33 26.20
C ILE A 29 33.75 -8.94 25.43
N ARG A 30 33.62 -7.68 25.01
CA ARG A 30 32.49 -7.23 24.19
C ARG A 30 32.47 -7.90 22.82
N LEU A 31 33.63 -8.02 22.17
CA LEU A 31 33.77 -8.72 20.90
C LEU A 31 33.47 -10.21 21.03
N PHE A 32 33.95 -10.87 22.09
CA PHE A 32 33.63 -12.26 22.40
C PHE A 32 32.12 -12.47 22.59
N SER A 33 31.46 -11.57 23.32
CA SER A 33 30.00 -11.59 23.49
C SER A 33 29.27 -11.46 22.16
N LEU A 34 29.71 -10.57 21.27
CA LEU A 34 29.09 -10.37 19.97
C LEU A 34 29.35 -11.55 19.01
N GLN A 35 30.59 -12.07 19.01
CA GLN A 35 31.05 -13.05 18.02
C GLN A 35 30.76 -14.50 18.37
N ILE A 36 30.62 -14.85 19.66
CA ILE A 36 30.44 -16.23 20.13
C ILE A 36 29.08 -16.44 20.80
N LEU A 37 28.67 -15.56 21.73
CA LEU A 37 27.37 -15.73 22.42
C LEU A 37 26.18 -15.36 21.54
N GLN A 38 26.35 -14.37 20.64
CA GLN A 38 25.30 -13.90 19.73
C GLN A 38 25.61 -14.23 18.25
N HIS A 39 26.55 -15.16 18.00
CA HIS A 39 26.99 -15.55 16.66
C HIS A 39 25.81 -15.91 15.76
N ASP A 40 25.03 -16.89 16.19
CA ASP A 40 23.91 -17.44 15.42
C ASP A 40 22.82 -16.40 15.21
N TYR A 41 22.59 -15.53 16.20
CA TYR A 41 21.63 -14.43 16.11
C TYR A 41 22.05 -13.40 15.05
N TYR A 42 23.30 -12.91 15.10
CA TYR A 42 23.78 -11.93 14.12
C TYR A 42 24.01 -12.54 12.74
N GLN A 43 24.38 -13.82 12.66
CA GLN A 43 24.48 -14.53 11.39
C GLN A 43 23.09 -14.73 10.79
N ALA A 44 22.05 -15.02 11.59
CA ALA A 44 20.67 -15.12 11.12
C ALA A 44 20.06 -13.76 10.75
N VAL A 45 20.46 -12.67 11.43
CA VAL A 45 20.06 -11.30 11.07
C VAL A 45 20.77 -10.85 9.78
N ALA A 46 22.08 -11.05 9.67
CA ALA A 46 22.85 -10.73 8.45
C ALA A 46 22.42 -11.57 7.24
N SER A 47 22.08 -12.84 7.44
CA SER A 47 21.54 -13.71 6.38
C SER A 47 20.12 -13.27 5.96
N ARG A 48 19.29 -12.81 6.90
CA ARG A 48 17.98 -12.20 6.61
C ARG A 48 18.10 -10.88 5.86
N GLU A 49 19.15 -10.09 6.10
CA GLU A 49 19.40 -8.86 5.34
C GLU A 49 19.88 -9.12 3.89
N GLN A 50 20.50 -10.28 3.62
CA GLN A 50 20.92 -10.68 2.26
C GLN A 50 19.86 -11.49 1.49
N LEU A 51 18.81 -11.98 2.16
CA LEU A 51 17.74 -12.78 1.56
C LEU A 51 16.50 -11.89 1.40
N GLY A 52 16.22 -11.48 0.17
CA GLY A 52 14.94 -10.86 -0.18
C GLY A 52 13.88 -11.95 -0.32
N TYR A 53 12.67 -11.68 0.18
CA TYR A 53 11.50 -12.49 -0.10
C TYR A 53 10.60 -11.72 -1.05
N VAL A 54 10.20 -12.36 -2.14
CA VAL A 54 9.07 -11.92 -2.97
C VAL A 54 7.88 -12.76 -2.56
N GLU A 55 6.83 -12.11 -2.07
CA GLU A 55 5.57 -12.77 -1.76
C GLU A 55 4.87 -13.15 -3.07
N ILE A 56 4.51 -14.43 -3.20
CA ILE A 56 3.73 -14.90 -4.34
C ILE A 56 2.26 -14.87 -3.89
N PRO A 57 1.41 -14.02 -4.49
CA PRO A 57 0.03 -13.90 -4.05
C PRO A 57 -0.72 -15.21 -4.27
N ALA A 58 -1.54 -15.61 -3.29
CA ALA A 58 -2.51 -16.68 -3.46
C ALA A 58 -3.73 -16.18 -4.24
N GLN A 59 -4.36 -17.09 -4.99
CA GLN A 59 -5.63 -16.77 -5.65
C GLN A 59 -6.76 -16.91 -4.63
N ARG A 60 -7.66 -15.92 -4.60
CA ARG A 60 -8.82 -15.96 -3.74
C ARG A 60 -9.83 -17.01 -4.25
N GLY A 61 -10.43 -17.80 -3.38
CA GLY A 61 -11.43 -18.79 -3.76
C GLY A 61 -12.68 -18.17 -4.40
N GLU A 62 -13.38 -18.94 -5.22
CA GLU A 62 -14.58 -18.53 -5.94
C GLU A 62 -15.83 -18.70 -5.08
N ILE A 63 -16.85 -17.87 -5.31
CA ILE A 63 -18.18 -18.03 -4.71
C ILE A 63 -19.15 -18.41 -5.82
N MET A 64 -19.90 -19.49 -5.59
CA MET A 64 -20.89 -20.02 -6.52
C MET A 64 -22.26 -20.11 -5.88
N ILE A 65 -23.30 -20.00 -6.70
CA ILE A 65 -24.70 -20.30 -6.38
C ILE A 65 -25.18 -21.42 -7.30
N LYS A 66 -26.26 -22.10 -6.94
CA LYS A 66 -26.81 -23.20 -7.74
C LYS A 66 -28.10 -22.78 -8.44
N ASP A 67 -28.44 -23.45 -9.52
CA ASP A 67 -29.82 -23.56 -9.97
C ASP A 67 -30.30 -24.98 -9.62
N TYR A 68 -31.32 -25.12 -8.77
CA TYR A 68 -31.81 -26.43 -8.30
C TYR A 68 -32.51 -27.25 -9.41
N HIS A 69 -32.95 -26.62 -10.50
CA HIS A 69 -33.54 -27.35 -11.63
C HIS A 69 -32.47 -28.00 -12.50
N SER A 70 -31.37 -27.29 -12.79
CA SER A 70 -30.27 -27.83 -13.61
C SER A 70 -29.15 -28.48 -12.78
N ASN A 71 -29.09 -28.20 -11.48
CA ASN A 71 -27.97 -28.48 -10.57
C ASN A 71 -26.63 -27.90 -11.08
N GLU A 72 -26.69 -26.87 -11.91
CA GLU A 72 -25.53 -26.14 -12.43
C GLU A 72 -25.05 -25.10 -11.41
N GLU A 73 -23.73 -24.93 -11.31
CA GLU A 73 -23.09 -23.95 -10.43
C GLU A 73 -22.72 -22.71 -11.25
N PHE A 74 -23.14 -21.54 -10.77
CA PHE A 74 -22.89 -20.24 -11.39
C PHE A 74 -21.96 -19.42 -10.52
N LEU A 75 -20.93 -18.83 -11.14
CA LEU A 75 -19.98 -17.95 -10.47
C LEU A 75 -20.64 -16.61 -10.15
N ILE A 76 -20.79 -16.31 -8.86
CA ILE A 76 -21.26 -15.00 -8.40
C ILE A 76 -20.10 -14.09 -7.95
N ALA A 77 -18.97 -14.69 -7.55
CA ALA A 77 -17.71 -13.97 -7.34
C ALA A 77 -16.52 -14.81 -7.79
N THR A 78 -15.69 -14.25 -8.65
CA THR A 78 -14.46 -14.85 -9.17
C THR A 78 -13.35 -13.80 -9.21
N ASN A 79 -12.19 -14.12 -9.79
CA ASN A 79 -11.08 -13.20 -9.93
C ASN A 79 -10.75 -12.99 -11.40
N THR A 80 -10.38 -11.76 -11.74
CA THR A 80 -9.84 -11.41 -13.04
C THR A 80 -8.48 -10.74 -12.88
N THR A 81 -7.66 -10.81 -13.92
CA THR A 81 -6.36 -10.13 -13.95
C THR A 81 -6.47 -8.96 -14.91
N LEU A 82 -6.35 -7.74 -14.38
CA LEU A 82 -6.35 -6.52 -15.18
C LEU A 82 -5.10 -5.71 -14.85
N ASN A 83 -4.72 -4.83 -15.77
CA ASN A 83 -3.59 -3.94 -15.52
C ASN A 83 -4.02 -2.75 -14.67
N LEU A 84 -3.12 -2.33 -13.78
CA LEU A 84 -3.06 -0.95 -13.31
C LEU A 84 -1.94 -0.24 -14.06
N ILE A 85 -2.11 1.06 -14.29
CA ILE A 85 -1.07 1.94 -14.81
C ILE A 85 -0.53 2.83 -13.69
N TYR A 86 0.78 3.02 -13.67
CA TYR A 86 1.47 3.86 -12.71
C TYR A 86 2.54 4.72 -13.39
N ALA A 87 2.95 5.79 -12.71
CA ALA A 87 4.06 6.64 -13.08
C ALA A 87 5.17 6.59 -12.02
N ASP A 88 6.42 6.72 -12.46
CA ASP A 88 7.56 7.23 -11.72
C ASP A 88 7.78 8.69 -12.16
N PRO A 89 7.17 9.66 -11.46
CA PRO A 89 7.32 11.10 -11.72
C PRO A 89 8.75 11.59 -11.91
N VAL A 90 9.74 10.96 -11.25
CA VAL A 90 11.15 11.37 -11.34
C VAL A 90 11.71 11.06 -12.73
N MET A 91 11.22 10.01 -13.38
CA MET A 91 11.64 9.56 -14.70
C MET A 91 10.88 10.23 -15.85
N VAL A 92 9.73 10.86 -15.57
CA VAL A 92 8.93 11.55 -16.60
C VAL A 92 9.50 12.94 -16.87
N LYS A 93 9.84 13.19 -18.14
CA LYS A 93 10.39 14.49 -18.60
C LYS A 93 9.33 15.56 -18.78
N ASP A 94 8.25 15.23 -19.50
CA ASP A 94 7.12 16.12 -19.77
C ASP A 94 5.80 15.50 -19.26
N PRO A 95 5.43 15.80 -18.00
CA PRO A 95 4.18 15.30 -17.42
C PRO A 95 2.92 15.72 -18.18
N ALA A 96 2.91 16.93 -18.73
CA ALA A 96 1.73 17.45 -19.43
C ALA A 96 1.51 16.72 -20.74
N TYR A 97 2.58 16.48 -21.50
CA TYR A 97 2.53 15.70 -22.73
C TYR A 97 2.03 14.27 -22.47
N VAL A 98 2.62 13.57 -21.49
CA VAL A 98 2.21 12.20 -21.14
C VAL A 98 0.75 12.16 -20.66
N ALA A 99 0.34 13.09 -19.80
CA ALA A 99 -1.03 13.18 -19.33
C ALA A 99 -2.02 13.42 -20.47
N ASN A 100 -1.70 14.29 -21.43
CA ASN A 100 -2.58 14.56 -22.58
C ASN A 100 -2.80 13.33 -23.47
N ILE A 101 -1.77 12.49 -23.62
CA ILE A 101 -1.89 11.26 -24.40
C ILE A 101 -2.67 10.18 -23.65
N LEU A 102 -2.45 10.06 -22.34
CA LEU A 102 -3.12 9.07 -21.52
C LEU A 102 -4.58 9.45 -21.19
N HIS A 103 -4.88 10.74 -21.06
CA HIS A 103 -6.20 11.27 -20.71
C HIS A 103 -7.36 10.59 -21.45
N PRO A 104 -7.43 10.60 -22.81
CA PRO A 104 -8.54 10.00 -23.53
C PRO A 104 -8.64 8.48 -23.41
N LEU A 105 -7.55 7.81 -22.98
CA LEU A 105 -7.52 6.35 -22.77
C LEU A 105 -7.94 5.96 -21.36
N LEU A 106 -7.71 6.85 -20.38
CA LEU A 106 -7.96 6.58 -18.97
C LEU A 106 -9.26 7.20 -18.47
N PHE A 107 -9.76 8.26 -19.09
CA PHE A 107 -10.97 8.93 -18.67
C PHE A 107 -12.21 8.07 -18.91
N ASP A 108 -13.05 7.95 -17.89
CA ASP A 108 -14.37 7.33 -17.98
C ASP A 108 -15.38 8.23 -17.25
N ILE A 109 -16.38 8.72 -17.97
CA ILE A 109 -17.33 9.69 -17.42
C ILE A 109 -18.22 9.09 -16.33
N GLU A 110 -18.55 7.79 -16.42
CA GLU A 110 -19.43 7.16 -15.45
C GLU A 110 -18.68 6.93 -14.12
N ASP A 111 -17.39 6.56 -14.19
CA ASP A 111 -16.51 6.51 -13.01
C ASP A 111 -16.47 7.87 -12.30
N GLU A 112 -16.23 8.96 -13.05
CA GLU A 112 -16.09 10.30 -12.47
C GLU A 112 -17.42 10.84 -11.91
N ARG A 113 -18.55 10.54 -12.56
CA ARG A 113 -19.89 10.86 -12.03
C ARG A 113 -20.16 10.11 -10.72
N ALA A 114 -19.78 8.83 -10.63
CA ALA A 114 -19.93 8.06 -9.41
C ALA A 114 -19.10 8.64 -8.24
N ILE A 115 -17.85 9.01 -8.50
CA ILE A 115 -16.96 9.67 -7.53
C ILE A 115 -17.56 11.00 -7.06
N GLU A 116 -18.06 11.82 -7.99
CA GLU A 116 -18.67 13.11 -7.67
C GLU A 116 -19.94 12.95 -6.84
N ASN A 117 -20.81 11.98 -7.17
CA ASN A 117 -22.00 11.68 -6.39
C ASN A 117 -21.64 11.21 -4.97
N GLU A 118 -20.59 10.38 -4.82
CA GLU A 118 -20.11 9.97 -3.51
C GLU A 118 -19.59 11.17 -2.69
N ARG A 119 -18.84 12.09 -3.33
CA ARG A 119 -18.38 13.34 -2.70
C ARG A 119 -19.56 14.14 -2.17
N ILE A 120 -20.59 14.36 -2.99
CA ILE A 120 -21.80 15.12 -2.62
C ILE A 120 -22.52 14.44 -1.46
N ASN A 121 -22.75 13.12 -1.53
CA ASN A 121 -23.40 12.36 -0.46
C ASN A 121 -22.65 12.45 0.87
N LYS A 122 -21.31 12.36 0.84
CA LYS A 122 -20.46 12.46 2.03
C LYS A 122 -20.51 13.85 2.64
N ILE A 123 -20.52 14.89 1.82
CA ILE A 123 -20.66 16.28 2.28
C ILE A 123 -22.05 16.47 2.90
N SER A 124 -23.10 16.08 2.19
CA SER A 124 -24.50 16.19 2.63
C SER A 124 -24.72 15.59 4.02
N ARG A 125 -24.17 14.40 4.29
CA ARG A 125 -24.26 13.73 5.61
C ARG A 125 -23.55 14.46 6.75
N ARG A 126 -22.62 15.36 6.45
CA ARG A 126 -21.78 16.08 7.44
C ARG A 126 -22.14 17.56 7.55
N LEU A 127 -23.12 18.04 6.79
CA LEU A 127 -23.50 19.44 6.83
C LEU A 127 -24.13 19.80 8.18
N PRO A 128 -23.72 20.94 8.80
CA PRO A 128 -24.41 21.49 9.95
C PRO A 128 -25.87 21.84 9.62
N ALA A 129 -26.76 21.73 10.60
CA ALA A 129 -28.19 22.04 10.41
C ALA A 129 -28.47 23.54 10.19
N ASP A 130 -27.52 24.40 10.57
CA ASP A 130 -27.59 25.87 10.53
C ASP A 130 -26.91 26.48 9.29
N ILE A 131 -26.45 25.67 8.33
CA ILE A 131 -25.81 26.17 7.10
C ILE A 131 -26.81 26.95 6.23
N THR A 132 -26.33 28.02 5.58
CA THR A 132 -27.16 28.78 4.64
C THR A 132 -27.42 28.00 3.35
N GLU A 133 -28.58 28.23 2.71
CA GLU A 133 -28.91 27.56 1.44
C GLU A 133 -27.94 27.94 0.30
N GLU A 134 -27.33 29.12 0.35
CA GLU A 134 -26.31 29.55 -0.61
C GLU A 134 -25.01 28.75 -0.45
N GLU A 135 -24.52 28.57 0.77
CA GLU A 135 -23.34 27.75 1.06
C GLU A 135 -23.59 26.27 0.75
N LYS A 136 -24.78 25.78 1.08
CA LYS A 136 -25.22 24.42 0.77
C LYS A 136 -25.25 24.16 -0.74
N ASN A 137 -25.83 25.07 -1.53
CA ASN A 137 -25.85 24.96 -2.99
C ASN A 137 -24.42 24.96 -3.56
N LYS A 138 -23.54 25.84 -3.07
CA LYS A 138 -22.15 25.88 -3.51
C LYS A 138 -21.40 24.56 -3.28
N LEU A 139 -21.70 23.86 -2.19
CA LEU A 139 -21.03 22.60 -1.82
C LEU A 139 -21.59 21.36 -2.51
N LEU A 140 -22.91 21.34 -2.76
CA LEU A 140 -23.65 20.18 -3.25
C LEU A 140 -23.96 20.20 -4.75
N THR A 141 -23.73 21.33 -5.44
CA THR A 141 -23.91 21.37 -6.90
C THR A 141 -22.96 20.39 -7.57
N ALA A 142 -23.52 19.49 -8.37
CA ALA A 142 -22.76 18.53 -9.15
C ALA A 142 -22.03 19.24 -10.29
N LYS A 143 -20.77 18.88 -10.47
CA LYS A 143 -19.96 19.34 -11.60
C LYS A 143 -20.52 18.81 -12.92
N THR A 144 -20.39 19.60 -13.97
CA THR A 144 -20.73 19.19 -15.33
C THR A 144 -19.72 18.17 -15.86
N ASP A 145 -20.10 17.37 -16.86
CA ASP A 145 -19.20 16.37 -17.48
C ASP A 145 -17.88 16.99 -17.97
N LYS A 146 -17.95 18.20 -18.53
CA LYS A 146 -16.78 18.94 -19.00
C LYS A 146 -15.85 19.35 -17.84
N GLU A 147 -16.42 19.82 -16.74
CA GLU A 147 -15.63 20.17 -15.55
C GLU A 147 -15.01 18.92 -14.91
N LEU A 148 -15.72 17.77 -14.93
CA LEU A 148 -15.17 16.50 -14.47
C LEU A 148 -13.98 16.07 -15.33
N GLU A 149 -14.10 16.16 -16.65
CA GLU A 149 -13.01 15.83 -17.57
C GLU A 149 -11.80 16.76 -17.39
N GLU A 150 -12.01 18.06 -17.28
CA GLU A 150 -10.92 19.03 -17.04
C GLU A 150 -10.24 18.79 -15.68
N ASN A 151 -11.00 18.47 -14.64
CA ASN A 151 -10.47 18.12 -13.33
C ASN A 151 -9.66 16.82 -13.38
N TYR A 152 -10.15 15.79 -14.05
CA TYR A 152 -9.44 14.52 -14.22
C TYR A 152 -8.11 14.72 -14.93
N ARG A 153 -8.10 15.50 -16.02
CA ARG A 153 -6.87 15.85 -16.73
C ARG A 153 -5.88 16.60 -15.84
N ALA A 154 -6.36 17.58 -15.08
CA ALA A 154 -5.53 18.35 -14.16
C ALA A 154 -4.94 17.47 -13.04
N ASP A 155 -5.72 16.56 -12.48
CA ASP A 155 -5.28 15.57 -11.50
C ASP A 155 -4.22 14.62 -12.08
N LEU A 156 -4.41 14.14 -13.31
CA LEU A 156 -3.44 13.28 -13.99
C LEU A 156 -2.10 14.01 -14.18
N ILE A 157 -2.12 15.28 -14.61
CA ILE A 157 -0.91 16.11 -14.72
C ILE A 157 -0.26 16.28 -13.34
N ALA A 158 -1.04 16.58 -12.30
CA ALA A 158 -0.53 16.78 -10.94
C ALA A 158 0.16 15.51 -10.43
N LYS A 159 -0.50 14.35 -10.54
CA LYS A 159 0.05 13.03 -10.15
C LYS A 159 1.36 12.69 -10.85
N ILE A 160 1.45 12.93 -12.15
CA ILE A 160 2.67 12.64 -12.94
C ILE A 160 3.77 13.67 -12.65
N SER A 161 3.41 14.89 -12.26
CA SER A 161 4.36 15.97 -11.95
C SER A 161 4.91 15.93 -10.52
N GLU A 162 4.27 15.19 -9.60
CA GLU A 162 4.62 15.15 -8.18
C GLU A 162 5.89 14.32 -7.96
N LYS A 163 7.07 14.93 -8.12
CA LYS A 163 8.38 14.26 -7.99
C LYS A 163 8.80 13.95 -6.55
N VAL A 164 8.17 14.59 -5.57
CA VAL A 164 8.52 14.46 -4.15
C VAL A 164 7.24 14.22 -3.36
N ARG A 165 7.24 13.17 -2.54
CA ARG A 165 6.13 12.83 -1.65
C ARG A 165 6.03 13.86 -0.54
N GLU A 166 4.81 14.31 -0.28
CA GLU A 166 4.53 15.18 0.86
C GLU A 166 4.69 14.43 2.19
N GLU A 167 4.20 13.18 2.25
CA GLU A 167 4.17 12.34 3.44
C GLU A 167 4.65 10.91 3.12
N ILE A 168 5.40 10.31 4.05
CA ILE A 168 5.91 8.94 3.94
C ILE A 168 5.62 8.20 5.23
N LEU A 169 4.90 7.08 5.15
CA LEU A 169 4.78 6.15 6.27
C LEU A 169 6.11 5.40 6.45
N LEU A 170 6.75 5.58 7.60
CA LEU A 170 7.98 4.87 7.96
C LEU A 170 7.72 3.53 8.63
N GLY A 171 6.55 3.37 9.26
CA GLY A 171 6.09 2.12 9.85
C GLY A 171 4.79 2.31 10.62
N SER A 172 4.14 1.18 10.92
CA SER A 172 2.90 1.09 11.70
C SER A 172 3.05 0.09 12.84
N ASN A 173 2.07 0.06 13.75
CA ASN A 173 1.99 -0.88 14.88
C ASN A 173 3.16 -0.77 15.87
N PHE A 174 3.69 0.44 16.07
CA PHE A 174 4.74 0.66 17.06
C PHE A 174 4.18 0.60 18.49
N SER A 175 4.96 0.01 19.40
CA SER A 175 4.60 0.02 20.82
C SER A 175 4.57 1.46 21.39
N PRO A 176 3.75 1.73 22.43
CA PRO A 176 3.70 3.06 23.05
C PRO A 176 5.08 3.59 23.50
N GLU A 177 5.96 2.70 23.97
CA GLU A 177 7.33 3.03 24.38
C GLU A 177 8.19 3.48 23.17
N GLN A 178 8.16 2.74 22.07
CA GLN A 178 8.84 3.12 20.83
C GLN A 178 8.38 4.49 20.33
N LEU A 179 7.06 4.74 20.34
CA LEU A 179 6.49 6.01 19.92
C LEU A 179 6.91 7.18 20.82
N GLN A 180 6.95 6.97 22.13
CA GLN A 180 7.42 7.98 23.06
C GLN A 180 8.90 8.31 22.84
N ASN A 181 9.72 7.27 22.60
CA ASN A 181 11.14 7.44 22.27
C ASN A 181 11.30 8.28 21.00
N ILE A 182 10.56 7.97 19.93
CA ILE A 182 10.61 8.73 18.67
C ILE A 182 10.16 10.18 18.87
N LYS A 183 9.06 10.42 19.58
CA LYS A 183 8.59 11.78 19.91
C LYS A 183 9.63 12.59 20.70
N SER A 184 10.35 11.94 21.62
CA SER A 184 11.38 12.60 22.43
C SER A 184 12.56 13.12 21.61
N LEU A 185 12.82 12.53 20.43
CA LEU A 185 13.91 12.97 19.54
C LEU A 185 13.64 14.35 18.92
N ARG A 186 12.38 14.83 18.90
CA ARG A 186 11.98 16.13 18.35
C ARG A 186 12.59 16.40 16.98
N ILE A 187 12.49 15.41 16.09
CA ILE A 187 13.02 15.50 14.74
C ILE A 187 12.05 16.32 13.88
N PRO A 188 12.47 17.47 13.32
CA PRO A 188 11.63 18.22 12.38
C PRO A 188 11.28 17.36 11.16
N GLY A 189 10.02 17.42 10.74
CA GLY A 189 9.52 16.59 9.63
C GLY A 189 9.33 15.13 9.97
N VAL A 190 9.30 14.73 11.24
CA VAL A 190 8.87 13.39 11.67
C VAL A 190 7.74 13.53 12.67
N GLU A 191 6.60 12.94 12.36
CA GLU A 191 5.42 12.97 13.23
C GLU A 191 4.94 11.56 13.56
N VAL A 192 4.32 11.44 14.73
CA VAL A 192 3.65 10.21 15.15
C VAL A 192 2.15 10.46 15.14
N LYS A 193 1.42 9.69 14.33
CA LYS A 193 -0.03 9.73 14.24
C LYS A 193 -0.58 8.34 14.57
N GLY A 194 -1.37 8.23 15.65
CA GLY A 194 -1.81 6.94 16.16
C GLY A 194 -0.61 6.04 16.51
N GLU A 195 -0.62 4.81 15.99
CA GLU A 195 0.44 3.80 16.16
C GLU A 195 1.49 3.82 15.03
N SER A 196 1.50 4.88 14.23
CA SER A 196 2.30 4.99 13.02
C SER A 196 3.23 6.21 13.06
N VAL A 197 4.38 6.07 12.39
CA VAL A 197 5.40 7.12 12.27
C VAL A 197 5.47 7.57 10.82
N TYR A 198 5.40 8.88 10.61
CA TYR A 198 5.42 9.52 9.31
C TYR A 198 6.61 10.46 9.20
N ALA A 199 7.13 10.61 7.98
CA ALA A 199 8.12 11.61 7.63
C ALA A 199 7.60 12.55 6.53
N TYR A 200 7.99 13.82 6.64
CA TYR A 200 7.72 14.90 5.70
C TYR A 200 9.06 15.36 5.11
N PRO A 201 9.49 14.78 3.98
CA PRO A 201 10.81 15.03 3.39
C PRO A 201 11.16 16.51 3.25
N GLN A 202 10.19 17.34 2.86
CA GLN A 202 10.38 18.79 2.65
C GLN A 202 10.71 19.55 3.94
N GLN A 203 10.40 18.98 5.11
CA GLN A 203 10.69 19.57 6.41
C GLN A 203 12.00 19.05 7.03
N ILE A 204 12.69 18.11 6.36
CA ILE A 204 13.91 17.46 6.86
C ILE A 204 15.14 18.11 6.23
N SER A 205 15.87 18.91 7.02
CA SER A 205 17.07 19.60 6.52
C SER A 205 18.32 18.71 6.40
N SER A 206 18.48 17.71 7.28
CA SER A 206 19.67 16.84 7.32
C SER A 206 19.28 15.37 7.26
N ILE A 207 19.03 14.87 6.05
CA ILE A 207 18.57 13.50 5.78
C ILE A 207 19.45 12.45 6.46
N LYS A 208 20.78 12.55 6.33
CA LYS A 208 21.72 11.58 6.91
C LYS A 208 21.62 11.53 8.44
N SER A 209 21.67 12.70 9.09
CA SER A 209 21.58 12.81 10.55
C SER A 209 20.23 12.28 11.07
N VAL A 210 19.14 12.61 10.38
CA VAL A 210 17.81 12.13 10.75
C VAL A 210 17.72 10.61 10.58
N ALA A 211 18.23 10.07 9.47
CA ALA A 211 18.25 8.63 9.24
C ALA A 211 19.05 7.87 10.30
N ASP A 212 20.24 8.36 10.65
CA ASP A 212 21.10 7.74 11.68
C ASP A 212 20.41 7.72 13.06
N ARG A 213 19.66 8.78 13.39
CA ARG A 213 18.94 8.91 14.67
C ARG A 213 17.65 8.08 14.71
N LEU A 214 16.97 7.92 13.58
CA LEU A 214 15.66 7.29 13.53
C LEU A 214 15.73 5.78 13.25
N ALA A 215 16.75 5.33 12.52
CA ALA A 215 16.97 3.93 12.15
C ALA A 215 16.84 2.93 13.32
N PRO A 216 17.38 3.20 14.53
CA PRO A 216 17.25 2.28 15.66
C PRO A 216 15.81 2.09 16.17
N HIS A 217 14.89 3.00 15.83
CA HIS A 217 13.53 3.00 16.33
C HIS A 217 12.49 2.48 15.34
N VAL A 218 12.79 2.55 14.03
CA VAL A 218 11.86 2.16 12.96
C VAL A 218 12.25 0.86 12.26
N GLU A 219 13.28 0.15 12.76
CA GLU A 219 13.77 -1.12 12.20
C GLU A 219 14.18 -1.03 10.71
N ILE A 220 14.53 0.17 10.24
CA ILE A 220 15.02 0.40 8.87
C ILE A 220 16.50 0.81 8.96
N PRO A 221 17.43 0.14 8.25
CA PRO A 221 18.84 0.54 8.22
C PRO A 221 19.02 1.99 7.76
N ALA A 222 19.92 2.73 8.44
CA ALA A 222 20.14 4.16 8.17
C ALA A 222 20.42 4.51 6.69
N PRO A 223 21.19 3.73 5.90
CA PRO A 223 21.38 4.02 4.48
C PRO A 223 20.08 3.93 3.66
N ARG A 224 19.24 2.94 3.96
CA ARG A 224 17.93 2.76 3.32
C ARG A 224 16.97 3.87 3.75
N LEU A 225 16.93 4.20 5.04
CA LEU A 225 16.10 5.27 5.56
C LEU A 225 16.49 6.62 4.97
N ALA A 226 17.79 6.92 4.83
CA ALA A 226 18.26 8.12 4.15
C ALA A 226 17.77 8.21 2.70
N THR A 227 17.65 7.08 2.00
CA THR A 227 17.11 7.04 0.63
C THR A 227 15.61 7.32 0.62
N ILE A 228 14.86 6.71 1.56
CA ILE A 228 13.41 6.94 1.73
C ILE A 228 13.13 8.41 2.06
N LEU A 229 13.91 8.99 2.98
CA LEU A 229 13.75 10.38 3.44
C LEU A 229 14.09 11.44 2.39
N LYS A 230 14.71 11.08 1.25
CA LYS A 230 14.79 11.97 0.09
C LYS A 230 13.39 12.28 -0.48
N GLY A 231 12.44 11.38 -0.25
CA GLY A 231 11.06 11.54 -0.65
C GLY A 231 10.79 11.48 -2.14
N GLU A 232 11.74 10.99 -2.94
CA GLU A 232 11.53 10.80 -4.38
C GLU A 232 10.28 9.95 -4.62
N ASN A 233 9.32 10.52 -5.32
CA ASN A 233 8.07 9.85 -5.63
C ASN A 233 8.26 8.99 -6.88
N ARG A 234 8.62 7.73 -6.67
CA ARG A 234 8.93 6.78 -7.75
C ARG A 234 7.78 5.85 -8.12
N TYR A 235 6.60 6.08 -7.54
CA TYR A 235 5.43 5.25 -7.79
C TYR A 235 4.14 6.00 -7.44
N VAL A 236 3.35 6.32 -8.47
CA VAL A 236 2.03 6.94 -8.38
C VAL A 236 1.08 6.15 -9.27
N VAL A 237 -0.01 5.63 -8.70
CA VAL A 237 -1.04 4.93 -9.49
C VAL A 237 -1.88 5.96 -10.23
N LEU A 238 -2.00 5.81 -11.55
CA LEU A 238 -2.80 6.71 -12.38
C LEU A 238 -4.23 6.20 -12.53
N LYS A 239 -4.40 4.92 -12.91
CA LYS A 239 -5.70 4.23 -13.00
C LYS A 239 -5.53 2.74 -12.74
N ARG A 240 -6.55 2.12 -12.16
CA ARG A 240 -6.66 0.66 -11.91
C ARG A 240 -7.72 0.06 -12.83
N LYS A 241 -7.73 -1.27 -12.94
CA LYS A 241 -8.73 -2.02 -13.72
C LYS A 241 -8.81 -1.57 -15.18
N LEU A 242 -7.66 -1.38 -15.81
CA LEU A 242 -7.62 -1.02 -17.23
C LEU A 242 -8.25 -2.13 -18.06
N ASP A 243 -9.11 -1.73 -18.99
CA ASP A 243 -9.60 -2.63 -20.03
C ASP A 243 -8.41 -3.23 -20.80
N PRO A 244 -8.47 -4.52 -21.19
CA PRO A 244 -7.40 -5.14 -21.96
C PRO A 244 -7.06 -4.39 -23.25
N THR A 245 -8.05 -3.86 -23.97
CA THR A 245 -7.85 -3.12 -25.22
C THR A 245 -7.11 -1.80 -24.98
N VAL A 246 -7.47 -1.08 -23.91
CA VAL A 246 -6.78 0.14 -23.47
C VAL A 246 -5.34 -0.18 -23.06
N SER A 247 -5.14 -1.29 -22.33
CA SER A 247 -3.80 -1.75 -21.92
C SER A 247 -2.91 -2.03 -23.14
N GLU A 248 -3.43 -2.66 -24.18
CA GLU A 248 -2.70 -2.90 -25.43
C GLU A 248 -2.33 -1.60 -26.15
N GLN A 249 -3.26 -0.64 -26.22
CA GLN A 249 -3.02 0.67 -26.82
C GLN A 249 -1.91 1.44 -26.09
N ILE A 250 -1.97 1.49 -24.76
CA ILE A 250 -0.96 2.15 -23.92
C ILE A 250 0.40 1.46 -24.09
N ASN A 251 0.44 0.13 -24.08
CA ASN A 251 1.67 -0.64 -24.32
C ASN A 251 2.31 -0.29 -25.67
N LYS A 252 1.50 -0.08 -26.70
CA LYS A 252 1.99 0.33 -28.02
C LYS A 252 2.60 1.73 -27.97
N ILE A 253 1.89 2.70 -27.39
CA ILE A 253 2.38 4.08 -27.20
C ILE A 253 3.71 4.09 -26.45
N MET A 254 3.81 3.36 -25.33
CA MET A 254 5.04 3.27 -24.53
C MET A 254 6.23 2.67 -25.31
N LYS A 255 5.97 1.78 -26.28
CA LYS A 255 7.01 1.19 -27.14
C LYS A 255 7.44 2.14 -28.26
N GLU A 256 6.52 2.92 -28.79
CA GLU A 256 6.76 3.88 -29.88
C GLU A 256 7.44 5.16 -29.36
N ASP A 257 7.02 5.66 -28.20
CA ASP A 257 7.56 6.87 -27.56
C ASP A 257 8.23 6.56 -26.21
N LYS A 258 9.30 5.76 -26.27
CA LYS A 258 10.05 5.34 -25.07
C LYS A 258 10.67 6.50 -24.30
N GLU A 259 11.00 7.60 -24.98
CA GLU A 259 11.71 8.71 -24.35
C GLU A 259 10.79 9.49 -23.41
N ASN A 260 9.56 9.78 -23.85
CA ASN A 260 8.59 10.50 -23.01
C ASN A 260 7.93 9.58 -21.98
N PHE A 261 7.79 8.28 -22.28
CA PHE A 261 7.11 7.30 -21.42
C PHE A 261 8.03 6.46 -20.53
N LEU A 262 9.33 6.80 -20.39
CA LEU A 262 10.28 6.04 -19.58
C LEU A 262 9.85 5.82 -18.11
N GLY A 263 9.09 6.76 -17.56
CA GLY A 263 8.53 6.68 -16.22
C GLY A 263 7.15 6.05 -16.12
N ILE A 264 6.53 5.62 -17.23
CA ILE A 264 5.19 5.02 -17.20
C ILE A 264 5.32 3.51 -17.24
N GLY A 265 4.54 2.82 -16.41
CA GLY A 265 4.54 1.38 -16.30
C GLY A 265 3.14 0.82 -16.11
N MET A 266 2.98 -0.46 -16.44
CA MET A 266 1.79 -1.23 -16.09
C MET A 266 2.18 -2.43 -15.25
N LYS A 267 1.29 -2.78 -14.32
CA LYS A 267 1.44 -3.94 -13.46
C LYS A 267 0.13 -4.71 -13.47
N GLU A 268 0.22 -6.02 -13.65
CA GLU A 268 -0.93 -6.90 -13.47
C GLU A 268 -1.37 -6.89 -12.00
N GLN A 269 -2.67 -6.79 -11.79
CA GLN A 269 -3.29 -6.88 -10.48
C GLN A 269 -4.49 -7.81 -10.56
N TYR A 270 -4.61 -8.68 -9.56
CA TYR A 270 -5.78 -9.52 -9.37
C TYR A 270 -6.91 -8.69 -8.77
N PHE A 271 -8.06 -8.73 -9.41
CA PHE A 271 -9.27 -8.06 -8.95
C PHE A 271 -10.39 -9.06 -8.73
N ARG A 272 -11.14 -8.85 -7.66
CA ARG A 272 -12.43 -9.52 -7.46
C ARG A 272 -13.45 -9.04 -8.51
N TYR A 273 -14.08 -9.98 -9.19
CA TYR A 273 -15.07 -9.75 -10.25
C TYR A 273 -16.38 -10.46 -9.90
N TYR A 274 -17.51 -9.78 -10.14
CA TYR A 274 -18.86 -10.26 -9.82
C TYR A 274 -19.66 -10.37 -11.12
N PRO A 275 -19.67 -11.55 -11.78
CA PRO A 275 -20.28 -11.70 -13.10
C PRO A 275 -21.77 -11.37 -13.15
N GLU A 276 -22.50 -11.65 -12.06
CA GLU A 276 -23.95 -11.41 -11.94
C GLU A 276 -24.31 -9.99 -11.47
N GLY A 277 -23.30 -9.10 -11.34
CA GLY A 277 -23.52 -7.68 -11.02
C GLY A 277 -24.21 -7.46 -9.68
N SER A 278 -25.46 -6.95 -9.72
CA SER A 278 -26.23 -6.59 -8.53
C SER A 278 -26.93 -7.77 -7.85
N LEU A 279 -27.03 -8.93 -8.52
CA LEU A 279 -27.70 -10.11 -7.98
C LEU A 279 -27.06 -10.52 -6.64
N ALA A 280 -27.86 -10.60 -5.59
CA ALA A 280 -27.44 -10.90 -4.22
C ALA A 280 -26.29 -10.03 -3.69
N ALA A 281 -26.06 -8.83 -4.23
CA ALA A 281 -24.91 -8.00 -3.87
C ALA A 281 -24.86 -7.67 -2.36
N ASN A 282 -26.01 -7.53 -1.72
CA ASN A 282 -26.16 -7.33 -0.28
C ASN A 282 -25.84 -8.59 0.57
N ILE A 283 -25.87 -9.78 -0.03
CA ILE A 283 -25.49 -11.03 0.62
C ILE A 283 -24.01 -11.32 0.38
N ILE A 284 -23.58 -11.25 -0.88
CA ILE A 284 -22.20 -11.54 -1.29
C ILE A 284 -21.23 -10.53 -0.69
N GLY A 285 -21.56 -9.24 -0.76
CA GLY A 285 -20.69 -8.16 -0.35
C GLY A 285 -19.58 -7.87 -1.35
N TYR A 286 -18.49 -7.26 -0.89
CA TYR A 286 -17.39 -6.82 -1.75
C TYR A 286 -16.03 -6.90 -1.06
N THR A 287 -14.96 -6.81 -1.85
CA THR A 287 -13.58 -6.71 -1.37
C THR A 287 -13.01 -5.32 -1.62
N ASN A 288 -11.99 -4.92 -0.85
CA ASN A 288 -11.21 -3.74 -1.14
C ASN A 288 -10.17 -4.01 -2.26
N HIS A 289 -9.33 -3.01 -2.56
CA HIS A 289 -8.27 -3.11 -3.57
C HIS A 289 -7.12 -4.07 -3.20
N GLU A 290 -7.08 -4.53 -1.95
CA GLU A 290 -6.15 -5.54 -1.43
C GLU A 290 -6.78 -6.94 -1.42
N ASN A 291 -7.96 -7.11 -2.04
CA ASN A 291 -8.78 -8.32 -2.04
C ASN A 291 -9.20 -8.82 -0.64
N ILE A 292 -9.29 -7.90 0.34
CA ILE A 292 -9.81 -8.18 1.68
C ILE A 292 -11.33 -7.96 1.68
N GLY A 293 -12.10 -8.97 2.08
CA GLY A 293 -13.56 -8.91 2.19
C GLY A 293 -14.03 -7.88 3.23
N GLN A 294 -14.87 -6.95 2.79
CA GLN A 294 -15.35 -5.82 3.61
C GLN A 294 -16.77 -6.01 4.16
N TYR A 295 -17.58 -6.82 3.48
CA TYR A 295 -18.98 -7.05 3.86
C TYR A 295 -19.46 -8.44 3.40
N GLY A 296 -20.61 -8.90 3.91
CA GLY A 296 -21.30 -10.11 3.42
C GLY A 296 -20.51 -11.40 3.56
N ILE A 297 -20.72 -12.33 2.61
CA ILE A 297 -19.98 -13.59 2.47
C ILE A 297 -18.48 -13.32 2.29
N GLU A 298 -18.11 -12.31 1.51
CA GLU A 298 -16.71 -11.94 1.28
C GLU A 298 -15.96 -11.66 2.59
N SER A 299 -16.58 -10.93 3.53
CA SER A 299 -15.99 -10.67 4.85
C SER A 299 -16.06 -11.88 5.77
N SER A 300 -17.23 -12.51 5.85
CA SER A 300 -17.50 -13.63 6.78
C SER A 300 -16.57 -14.82 6.54
N PHE A 301 -16.24 -15.08 5.27
CA PHE A 301 -15.36 -16.17 4.86
C PHE A 301 -14.02 -15.67 4.33
N ASN A 302 -13.60 -14.44 4.68
CA ASN A 302 -12.36 -13.88 4.16
C ASN A 302 -11.15 -14.79 4.40
N THR A 303 -11.04 -15.42 5.58
CA THR A 303 -9.93 -16.32 5.90
C THR A 303 -9.89 -17.58 5.03
N ASN A 304 -11.06 -18.15 4.69
CA ASN A 304 -11.15 -19.30 3.78
C ASN A 304 -10.85 -18.89 2.35
N LEU A 305 -11.47 -17.79 1.90
CA LEU A 305 -11.37 -17.30 0.53
C LEU A 305 -9.98 -16.76 0.21
N GLN A 306 -9.25 -16.14 1.13
CA GLN A 306 -7.99 -15.44 0.81
C GLN A 306 -6.83 -16.39 0.46
N GLY A 307 -6.86 -17.63 0.94
CA GLY A 307 -5.73 -18.55 0.82
C GLY A 307 -4.52 -18.09 1.64
N LYS A 308 -3.36 -18.68 1.36
CA LYS A 308 -2.09 -18.35 2.00
C LYS A 308 -1.04 -18.00 0.94
N PRO A 309 -0.49 -16.78 0.96
CA PRO A 309 0.53 -16.39 0.00
C PRO A 309 1.78 -17.27 0.16
N GLY A 310 2.42 -17.54 -0.97
CA GLY A 310 3.70 -18.23 -1.03
C GLY A 310 4.85 -17.27 -0.79
N LYS A 311 6.05 -17.81 -0.65
CA LYS A 311 7.28 -17.04 -0.50
C LYS A 311 8.31 -17.54 -1.48
N PHE A 312 8.89 -16.63 -2.23
CA PHE A 312 10.06 -16.90 -3.03
C PHE A 312 11.26 -16.19 -2.40
N GLN A 313 12.13 -16.97 -1.77
CA GLN A 313 13.36 -16.47 -1.16
C GLN A 313 14.49 -16.48 -2.19
N SER A 314 15.13 -15.33 -2.40
CA SER A 314 16.31 -15.21 -3.25
C SER A 314 17.33 -14.29 -2.60
N LYS A 315 18.62 -14.59 -2.81
CA LYS A 315 19.68 -13.65 -2.42
C LYS A 315 19.51 -12.35 -3.21
N THR A 316 19.61 -11.22 -2.51
CA THR A 316 19.59 -9.88 -3.09
C THR A 316 20.95 -9.20 -2.86
N ASP A 317 21.38 -8.38 -3.81
CA ASP A 317 22.57 -7.55 -3.63
C ASP A 317 22.33 -6.40 -2.63
N SER A 318 23.35 -5.61 -2.33
CA SER A 318 23.28 -4.44 -1.44
C SER A 318 22.36 -3.31 -1.94
N LEU A 319 21.86 -3.41 -3.17
CA LEU A 319 20.88 -2.51 -3.79
C LEU A 319 19.48 -3.16 -3.88
N GLY A 320 19.28 -4.35 -3.32
CA GLY A 320 18.01 -5.07 -3.30
C GLY A 320 17.68 -5.80 -4.62
N ARG A 321 18.60 -5.87 -5.58
CA ARG A 321 18.40 -6.57 -6.85
C ARG A 321 18.64 -8.06 -6.66
N GLN A 322 17.81 -8.88 -7.29
CA GLN A 322 17.90 -10.33 -7.19
C GLN A 322 19.22 -10.84 -7.80
N ILE A 323 19.94 -11.70 -7.07
CA ILE A 323 21.08 -12.45 -7.58
C ILE A 323 20.57 -13.84 -7.95
N THR A 324 20.57 -14.16 -9.25
CA THR A 324 20.08 -15.44 -9.79
C THR A 324 20.94 -16.65 -9.39
N VAL A 325 22.09 -16.43 -8.73
CA VAL A 325 23.05 -17.48 -8.34
C VAL A 325 22.93 -17.76 -6.84
N GLY A 326 22.22 -18.83 -6.47
CA GLY A 326 22.09 -19.30 -5.08
C GLY A 326 20.95 -20.30 -4.88
N GLU A 327 20.89 -20.92 -3.69
CA GLU A 327 19.73 -21.69 -3.25
C GLU A 327 18.52 -20.76 -3.13
N SER A 328 17.45 -21.05 -3.88
CA SER A 328 16.16 -20.40 -3.75
C SER A 328 15.19 -21.33 -3.01
N VAL A 329 14.50 -20.79 -2.00
CA VAL A 329 13.42 -21.52 -1.33
C VAL A 329 12.11 -20.97 -1.87
N LEU A 330 11.38 -21.83 -2.59
CA LEU A 330 10.02 -21.54 -3.06
C LEU A 330 9.04 -22.25 -2.13
N GLU A 331 8.37 -21.48 -1.28
CA GLU A 331 7.12 -21.87 -0.65
C GLU A 331 5.99 -21.51 -1.62
N ALA A 332 5.34 -22.52 -2.22
CA ALA A 332 4.23 -22.28 -3.15
C ALA A 332 3.02 -21.66 -2.41
N PRO A 333 2.28 -20.73 -3.06
CA PRO A 333 1.03 -20.23 -2.50
C PRO A 333 -0.01 -21.35 -2.41
N VAL A 334 -0.90 -21.24 -1.42
CA VAL A 334 -2.09 -22.08 -1.30
C VAL A 334 -3.30 -21.22 -1.64
N ASN A 335 -4.00 -21.55 -2.71
CA ASN A 335 -5.22 -20.82 -3.10
C ASN A 335 -6.30 -20.97 -2.03
N GLY A 336 -7.20 -19.99 -1.97
CA GLY A 336 -8.33 -20.03 -1.06
C GLY A 336 -9.39 -21.04 -1.47
N ASP A 337 -10.19 -21.43 -0.48
CA ASP A 337 -11.27 -22.40 -0.66
C ASP A 337 -12.41 -21.79 -1.48
N ASN A 338 -12.98 -22.58 -2.37
CA ASN A 338 -14.21 -22.22 -3.07
C ASN A 338 -15.43 -22.43 -2.15
N ILE A 339 -16.42 -21.55 -2.26
CA ILE A 339 -17.66 -21.60 -1.48
C ILE A 339 -18.84 -21.76 -2.42
N VAL A 340 -19.67 -22.75 -2.13
CA VAL A 340 -20.95 -22.93 -2.81
C VAL A 340 -22.07 -22.59 -1.84
N LEU A 341 -22.86 -21.58 -2.17
CA LEU A 341 -23.98 -21.12 -1.34
C LEU A 341 -25.21 -22.00 -1.57
N THR A 342 -26.10 -22.00 -0.57
CA THR A 342 -27.41 -22.68 -0.65
C THR A 342 -28.45 -21.85 -1.42
N ILE A 343 -28.10 -20.62 -1.81
CA ILE A 343 -28.94 -19.70 -2.56
C ILE A 343 -29.13 -20.24 -3.98
N ASP A 344 -30.39 -20.24 -4.40
CA ASP A 344 -30.74 -20.57 -5.78
C ASP A 344 -30.73 -19.31 -6.64
N ARG A 345 -30.05 -19.38 -7.80
CA ARG A 345 -29.91 -18.26 -8.73
C ARG A 345 -31.25 -17.77 -9.27
N SER A 346 -32.10 -18.69 -9.71
CA SER A 346 -33.38 -18.38 -10.35
C SER A 346 -34.38 -17.83 -9.35
N ILE A 347 -34.43 -18.40 -8.14
CA ILE A 347 -35.26 -17.89 -7.04
C ILE A 347 -34.78 -16.50 -6.61
N GLN A 348 -33.47 -16.30 -6.42
CA GLN A 348 -32.93 -15.01 -5.99
C GLN A 348 -33.24 -13.91 -7.01
N LEU A 349 -33.05 -14.19 -8.31
CA LEU A 349 -33.32 -13.24 -9.38
C LEU A 349 -34.79 -12.80 -9.40
N GLU A 350 -35.73 -13.76 -9.36
CA GLU A 350 -37.15 -13.42 -9.36
C GLU A 350 -37.57 -12.74 -8.05
N THR A 351 -36.96 -13.09 -6.92
CA THR A 351 -37.21 -12.45 -5.63
C THR A 351 -36.83 -10.97 -5.64
N GLU A 352 -35.63 -10.65 -6.13
CA GLU A 352 -35.17 -9.25 -6.24
C GLU A 352 -36.05 -8.44 -7.18
N LYS A 353 -36.45 -9.02 -8.31
CA LYS A 353 -37.34 -8.38 -9.29
C LYS A 353 -38.73 -8.09 -8.71
N VAL A 354 -39.32 -9.04 -7.97
CA VAL A 354 -40.62 -8.83 -7.29
C VAL A 354 -40.49 -7.77 -6.21
N LEU A 355 -39.42 -7.81 -5.42
CA LEU A 355 -39.17 -6.81 -4.38
C LEU A 355 -38.99 -5.41 -4.95
N GLU A 356 -38.21 -5.26 -6.01
CA GLU A 356 -37.99 -3.99 -6.69
C GLU A 356 -39.29 -3.40 -7.23
N ALA A 357 -40.13 -4.23 -7.85
CA ALA A 357 -41.44 -3.82 -8.33
C ALA A 357 -42.36 -3.35 -7.19
N ALA A 358 -42.39 -4.10 -6.08
CA ALA A 358 -43.20 -3.74 -4.91
C ALA A 358 -42.74 -2.42 -4.26
N VAL A 359 -41.42 -2.24 -4.06
CA VAL A 359 -40.88 -1.00 -3.50
C VAL A 359 -41.24 0.21 -4.36
N LYS A 360 -41.15 0.07 -5.69
CA LYS A 360 -41.55 1.12 -6.65
C LYS A 360 -43.05 1.41 -6.61
N GLU A 361 -43.89 0.38 -6.59
CA GLU A 361 -45.35 0.50 -6.57
C GLU A 361 -45.85 1.21 -5.31
N TYR A 362 -45.34 0.80 -4.14
CA TYR A 362 -45.77 1.35 -2.86
C TYR A 362 -45.00 2.59 -2.42
N GLN A 363 -44.03 3.06 -3.23
CA GLN A 363 -43.12 4.15 -2.88
C GLN A 363 -42.45 3.95 -1.50
N ALA A 364 -42.11 2.70 -1.18
CA ALA A 364 -41.51 2.36 0.10
C ALA A 364 -40.04 2.80 0.14
N ASP A 365 -39.53 3.13 1.34
CA ASP A 365 -38.11 3.48 1.50
C ASP A 365 -37.18 2.26 1.32
N ASN A 366 -37.65 1.05 1.67
CA ASN A 366 -36.92 -0.21 1.57
C ASN A 366 -37.87 -1.41 1.63
N GLY A 367 -37.34 -2.60 1.34
CA GLY A 367 -38.03 -3.87 1.54
C GLY A 367 -37.06 -5.04 1.71
N GLN A 368 -37.55 -6.16 2.26
CA GLN A 368 -36.77 -7.37 2.51
C GLN A 368 -37.62 -8.61 2.26
N ILE A 369 -37.04 -9.62 1.62
CA ILE A 369 -37.63 -10.95 1.43
C ILE A 369 -36.59 -11.99 1.85
N ILE A 370 -37.05 -13.07 2.50
CA ILE A 370 -36.25 -14.25 2.86
C ILE A 370 -37.08 -15.47 2.44
N ILE A 371 -36.45 -16.42 1.74
CA ILE A 371 -37.08 -17.64 1.22
C ILE A 371 -36.37 -18.86 1.77
#